data_AF-A0A8B8NVW4-F1
#
_entry.id   AF-A0A8B8NVW4-F1
#
_cell.length_a   1.000
_cell.length_b   1.000
_cell.length_c   1.000
_cell.angle_alpha   90.00
_cell.angle_beta   90.00
_cell.angle_gamma   90.00
#
_symmetry.space_group_name_H-M   'P 1'
#
loop_
_entity.id
_entity.type
_entity.pdbx_description
1 polymer ?
#
loop_
_entity_poly.entity_id
_entity_poly.type
_entity_poly.pdbx_seq_one_letter_code
_entity_poly.pdbx_strand_id
1 'polypeptide(L)'
;MVGVYTLLQFQQAQQLFQKDAQFITPEAIENVKAALASSNIEHKAEANKKAIPHKAAGQSWEDPTLAEWPENDYRVFCGDLGNEMNDDVPSKAFSRFPSFNMAKIFV
;
A
#
# COMPACT_ATOMS: atom_id res chain seq x y z
N MET A 1 -43.49 -36.07 -11.20
CA MET A 1 -43.87 -35.98 -9.77
C MET A 1 -43.57 -34.57 -9.29
N VAL A 2 -44.61 -33.80 -8.97
CA VAL A 2 -44.49 -32.40 -8.52
C VAL A 2 -44.12 -32.42 -7.03
N GLY A 3 -43.02 -31.76 -6.65
CA GLY A 3 -42.55 -31.75 -5.26
C GLY A 3 -43.57 -31.08 -4.35
N VAL A 4 -44.15 -31.84 -3.41
CA VAL A 4 -45.09 -31.33 -2.41
C VAL A 4 -44.27 -30.85 -1.22
N TYR A 5 -44.05 -29.54 -1.13
CA TYR A 5 -43.40 -28.96 0.05
C TYR A 5 -44.28 -29.14 1.27
N THR A 6 -43.68 -29.53 2.40
CA THR A 6 -44.42 -29.62 3.67
C THR A 6 -44.72 -28.22 4.20
N LEU A 7 -45.85 -28.06 4.91
CA LEU A 7 -46.27 -26.77 5.48
C LEU A 7 -45.18 -26.16 6.38
N LEU A 8 -44.44 -27.00 7.10
CA LEU A 8 -43.32 -26.58 7.95
C LEU A 8 -42.13 -26.02 7.15
N GLN A 9 -41.79 -26.65 6.02
CA GLN A 9 -40.73 -26.16 5.13
C GLN A 9 -41.11 -24.82 4.50
N PHE A 10 -42.38 -24.64 4.12
CA PHE A 10 -42.86 -23.36 3.60
C PHE A 10 -42.77 -22.24 4.66
N GLN A 11 -43.14 -22.54 5.91
CA GLN A 11 -43.04 -21.59 7.01
C GLN A 11 -41.59 -21.20 7.32
N GLN A 12 -40.66 -22.17 7.34
CA GLN A 12 -39.23 -21.88 7.51
C GLN A 12 -38.66 -21.01 6.39
N ALA A 13 -39.02 -21.29 5.13
CA ALA A 13 -38.58 -20.48 4.00
C ALA A 13 -39.06 -19.02 4.12
N GLN A 14 -40.32 -18.80 4.49
CA GLN A 14 -40.86 -17.44 4.70
C GLN A 14 -40.11 -16.66 5.79
N GLN A 15 -39.74 -17.32 6.89
CA GLN A 15 -38.96 -16.68 7.97
C GLN A 15 -37.55 -16.31 7.52
N LEU A 16 -36.91 -17.17 6.72
CA LEU A 16 -35.59 -16.90 6.16
C LEU A 16 -35.63 -15.68 5.23
N PHE A 17 -36.59 -15.63 4.30
CA PHE A 17 -36.75 -14.47 3.40
C PHE A 17 -37.02 -13.16 4.16
N GLN A 18 -37.80 -13.19 5.25
CA GLN A 18 -38.03 -12.00 6.08
C GLN A 18 -36.76 -11.56 6.82
N LYS A 19 -35.95 -12.51 7.31
CA LYS A 19 -34.65 -12.21 7.90
C LYS A 19 -33.71 -11.59 6.88
N ASP A 20 -33.58 -12.18 5.70
CA ASP A 20 -32.65 -11.72 4.66
C ASP A 20 -33.04 -10.32 4.14
N ALA A 21 -34.35 -10.03 4.02
CA ALA A 21 -34.84 -8.70 3.66
C ALA A 21 -34.50 -7.61 4.70
N GLN A 22 -34.32 -7.99 5.97
CA GLN A 22 -33.86 -7.08 7.03
C GLN A 22 -32.34 -6.84 7.02
N PHE A 23 -31.54 -7.72 6.41
CA PHE A 23 -30.08 -7.57 6.37
C PHE A 23 -29.60 -6.74 5.18
N ILE A 24 -30.41 -6.57 4.13
CA ILE A 24 -30.10 -5.72 2.97
C ILE A 24 -30.66 -4.32 3.22
N THR A 25 -30.25 -3.67 4.32
CA THR A 25 -30.57 -2.25 4.53
C THR A 25 -29.64 -1.39 3.65
N PRO A 26 -30.13 -0.27 3.09
CA PRO A 26 -29.28 0.67 2.36
C PRO A 26 -28.08 1.15 3.17
N GLU A 27 -28.27 1.27 4.50
CA GLU A 27 -27.24 1.64 5.47
C GLU A 27 -26.12 0.60 5.57
N ALA A 28 -26.43 -0.70 5.56
CA ALA A 28 -25.41 -1.76 5.55
C ALA A 28 -24.58 -1.73 4.26
N ILE A 29 -25.21 -1.47 3.12
CA ILE A 29 -24.52 -1.32 1.83
C ILE A 29 -23.63 -0.07 1.83
N GLU A 30 -24.10 1.04 2.41
CA GLU A 30 -23.33 2.27 2.54
C GLU A 30 -22.12 2.09 3.45
N ASN A 31 -22.28 1.41 4.58
CA ASN A 31 -21.18 1.12 5.51
C ASN A 31 -20.11 0.23 4.87
N VAL A 32 -20.50 -0.77 4.07
CA VAL A 32 -19.53 -1.61 3.31
C VAL A 32 -18.82 -0.79 2.24
N LYS A 33 -19.53 0.10 1.53
CA LYS A 33 -18.91 1.01 0.56
C LYS A 33 -17.96 2.00 1.22
N ALA A 34 -18.32 2.55 2.38
CA ALA A 34 -17.48 3.46 3.14
C ALA A 34 -16.23 2.74 3.67
N ALA A 35 -16.37 1.52 4.20
CA ALA A 35 -15.24 0.71 4.65
C ALA A 35 -14.27 0.38 3.48
N LEU A 36 -14.79 0.03 2.31
CA LEU A 36 -14.00 -0.22 1.10
C LEU A 36 -13.33 1.06 0.57
N ALA A 37 -13.99 2.22 0.70
CA ALA A 37 -13.42 3.50 0.31
C ALA A 37 -12.28 3.92 1.27
N SER A 38 -12.47 3.74 2.58
CA SER A 38 -11.44 4.04 3.59
C SER A 38 -10.24 3.11 3.46
N SER A 39 -10.45 1.80 3.26
CA SER A 39 -9.33 0.85 3.08
C SER A 39 -8.48 1.19 1.85
N ASN A 40 -9.09 1.68 0.78
CA ASN A 40 -8.36 2.07 -0.43
C ASN A 40 -7.63 3.41 -0.28
N ILE A 41 -8.08 4.28 0.64
CA ILE A 41 -7.41 5.56 0.96
C ILE A 41 -6.22 5.33 1.88
N GLU A 42 -6.34 4.45 2.88
CA GLU A 42 -5.25 4.13 3.81
C GLU A 42 -4.08 3.44 3.09
N HIS A 43 -4.35 2.47 2.21
CA HIS A 43 -3.30 1.85 1.38
C HIS A 43 -2.73 2.77 0.30
N LYS A 44 -3.48 3.79 -0.15
CA LYS A 44 -3.01 4.76 -1.16
C LYS A 44 -2.25 5.94 -0.54
N ALA A 45 -2.51 6.29 0.72
CA ALA A 45 -1.81 7.34 1.43
C ALA A 45 -0.35 6.94 1.75
N GLU A 46 -0.12 5.67 2.03
CA GLU A 46 1.23 5.13 2.27
C GLU A 46 2.01 4.89 0.95
N ALA A 47 1.29 4.72 -0.17
CA ALA A 47 1.88 4.48 -1.49
C ALA A 47 2.04 5.75 -2.36
N ASN A 48 1.64 6.95 -1.89
CA ASN A 48 1.76 8.20 -2.68
C ASN A 48 3.05 8.98 -2.42
N LYS A 49 4.18 8.31 -2.18
CA LYS A 49 5.45 8.90 -2.56
C LYS A 49 5.57 8.75 -4.07
N LYS A 50 4.96 9.67 -4.82
CA LYS A 50 5.06 9.70 -6.30
C LYS A 50 6.54 9.57 -6.66
N ALA A 51 6.91 8.43 -7.25
CA ALA A 51 8.24 8.26 -7.81
C ALA A 51 8.47 9.47 -8.73
N ILE A 52 9.44 10.30 -8.38
CA ILE A 52 9.68 11.55 -9.10
C ILE A 52 10.22 11.12 -10.47
N PRO A 53 9.52 11.41 -11.59
CA PRO A 53 10.03 11.05 -12.90
C PRO A 53 11.25 11.92 -13.20
N HIS A 54 12.42 11.30 -13.26
CA HIS A 54 13.67 11.96 -13.61
C HIS A 54 13.79 12.06 -15.12
N LYS A 55 14.39 13.16 -15.60
CA LYS A 55 14.63 13.39 -17.02
C LYS A 55 16.10 13.75 -17.23
N ALA A 56 16.81 12.97 -18.03
CA ALA A 56 18.14 13.31 -18.53
C ALA A 56 18.32 12.77 -19.95
N ALA A 57 19.08 13.49 -20.78
CA ALA A 57 19.35 13.11 -22.18
C ALA A 57 18.09 12.77 -23.02
N GLY A 58 16.93 13.36 -22.70
CA GLY A 58 15.66 13.08 -23.38
C GLY A 58 14.95 11.80 -22.94
N GLN A 59 15.55 11.03 -22.03
CA GLN A 59 14.93 9.85 -21.42
C GLN A 59 14.28 10.22 -20.09
N SER A 60 13.10 9.65 -19.83
CA SER A 60 12.45 9.73 -18.52
C SER A 60 12.45 8.37 -17.86
N TRP A 61 12.92 8.30 -16.63
CA TRP A 61 12.86 7.10 -15.82
C TRP A 61 12.30 7.41 -14.43
N GLU A 62 11.62 6.44 -13.87
CA GLU A 62 11.18 6.46 -12.48
C GLU A 62 12.12 5.53 -11.70
N ASP A 63 12.78 6.07 -10.69
CA ASP A 63 13.57 5.26 -9.76
C ASP A 63 12.81 5.17 -8.43
N PRO A 64 12.21 4.00 -8.12
CA PRO A 64 11.45 3.83 -6.89
C PRO A 64 12.32 3.92 -5.64
N THR A 65 13.64 3.66 -5.75
CA THR A 65 14.56 3.69 -4.60
C THR A 65 14.79 5.10 -4.06
N LEU A 66 14.45 6.12 -4.85
CA LEU A 66 14.54 7.53 -4.44
C LEU A 66 13.43 7.93 -3.46
N ALA A 67 12.30 7.21 -3.47
CA ALA A 67 11.20 7.42 -2.53
C ALA A 67 11.53 6.90 -1.11
N GLU A 68 12.53 6.04 -0.98
CA GLU A 68 12.96 5.48 0.30
C GLU A 68 13.79 6.48 1.13
N TRP A 69 14.33 7.52 0.49
CA TRP A 69 15.10 8.53 1.20
C TRP A 69 14.20 9.43 2.07
N PRO A 70 14.74 10.00 3.18
CA PRO A 70 14.02 10.95 4.01
C PRO A 70 13.63 12.23 3.23
N GLU A 71 12.57 12.89 3.67
CA GLU A 71 12.19 14.19 3.13
C GLU A 71 13.24 15.27 3.51
N ASN A 72 13.53 16.20 2.60
CA ASN A 72 14.56 17.24 2.74
C ASN A 72 15.98 16.68 2.96
N ASP A 73 16.33 15.61 2.26
CA ASP A 73 17.66 15.03 2.33
C ASP A 73 18.69 15.77 1.47
N TYR A 74 19.88 15.99 2.04
CA TYR A 74 21.04 16.50 1.31
C TYR A 74 22.00 15.35 1.02
N ARG A 75 22.11 14.97 -0.26
CA ARG A 75 22.89 13.80 -0.70
C ARG A 75 24.32 14.17 -1.11
N VAL A 76 25.27 13.32 -0.74
CA VAL A 76 26.64 13.36 -1.25
C VAL A 76 26.88 12.11 -2.09
N PHE A 77 27.44 12.28 -3.28
CA PHE A 77 27.80 11.18 -4.16
C PHE A 77 29.30 10.90 -4.06
N CYS A 78 29.66 9.66 -3.75
CA CYS A 78 31.04 9.19 -3.69
C CYS A 78 31.28 8.18 -4.82
N GLY A 79 32.22 8.47 -5.70
CA GLY A 79 32.72 7.52 -6.70
C GLY A 79 33.94 6.76 -6.20
N ASP A 80 34.50 5.89 -7.04
CA ASP A 80 35.73 5.13 -6.78
C ASP A 80 35.65 4.21 -5.54
N LEU A 81 34.50 3.57 -5.36
CA LEU A 81 34.28 2.59 -4.31
C LEU A 81 34.64 1.19 -4.81
N GLY A 82 35.36 0.42 -3.99
CA GLY A 82 35.70 -0.99 -4.30
C GLY A 82 34.44 -1.86 -4.42
N ASN A 83 34.53 -2.93 -5.22
CA ASN A 83 33.39 -3.81 -5.53
C ASN A 83 32.86 -4.58 -4.30
N GLU A 84 33.67 -4.69 -3.25
CA GLU A 84 33.33 -5.29 -1.97
C GLU A 84 32.63 -4.34 -0.98
N MET A 85 32.44 -3.07 -1.36
CA MET A 85 31.73 -2.11 -0.52
C MET A 85 30.23 -2.41 -0.50
N ASN A 86 29.68 -2.42 0.70
CA ASN A 86 28.25 -2.55 0.99
C ASN A 86 27.78 -1.32 1.78
N ASP A 87 26.47 -1.20 2.03
CA ASP A 87 25.87 -0.04 2.70
C ASP A 87 26.34 0.14 4.15
N ASP A 88 26.83 -0.92 4.80
CA ASP A 88 27.26 -0.92 6.19
C ASP A 88 28.54 -0.10 6.42
N VAL A 89 29.49 -0.19 5.49
CA VAL A 89 30.78 0.53 5.59
C VAL A 89 30.59 2.05 5.59
N PRO A 90 29.91 2.67 4.60
CA PRO A 90 29.64 4.10 4.62
C PRO A 90 28.72 4.46 5.80
N SER A 91 27.71 3.65 6.12
CA SER A 91 26.84 3.92 7.28
C SER A 91 27.64 4.01 8.58
N LYS A 92 28.60 3.11 8.79
CA LYS A 92 29.49 3.16 9.97
C LYS A 92 30.45 4.34 9.90
N ALA A 93 31.00 4.67 8.74
CA ALA A 93 31.91 5.80 8.58
C ALA A 93 31.24 7.15 8.87
N PHE A 94 29.97 7.31 8.46
CA PHE A 94 29.20 8.53 8.68
C PHE A 94 28.42 8.55 10.00
N SER A 95 28.35 7.44 10.74
CA SER A 95 27.65 7.35 12.02
C SER A 95 28.06 8.39 13.07
N ARG A 96 29.27 8.95 12.97
CA ARG A 96 29.73 10.04 13.85
C ARG A 96 28.99 11.37 13.64
N PHE A 97 28.29 11.53 12.51
CA PHE A 97 27.55 12.74 12.18
C PHE A 97 26.08 12.56 12.55
N PRO A 98 25.54 13.35 13.49
CA PRO A 98 24.14 13.22 13.92
C PRO A 98 23.12 13.47 12.81
N SER A 99 23.52 14.15 11.74
CA SER A 99 22.71 14.43 10.56
C SER A 99 22.71 13.30 9.51
N PHE A 100 23.46 12.23 9.75
CA PHE A 100 23.48 11.08 8.84
C PHE A 100 22.18 10.30 8.96
N ASN A 101 21.51 10.09 7.83
CA ASN A 101 20.25 9.36 7.79
C ASN A 101 20.39 7.98 7.12
N MET A 102 20.98 7.93 5.92
CA MET A 102 21.07 6.71 5.12
C MET A 102 22.26 6.77 4.18
N ALA A 103 22.84 5.61 3.87
CA ALA A 103 23.79 5.41 2.78
C ALA A 103 23.28 4.27 1.89
N LYS A 104 23.54 4.37 0.58
CA LYS A 104 23.28 3.33 -0.40
C LYS A 104 24.45 3.22 -1.37
N ILE A 105 24.83 2.00 -1.71
CA ILE A 105 25.78 1.65 -2.75
C ILE A 105 24.97 1.28 -4.00
N PHE A 106 25.31 1.91 -5.12
CA PHE A 106 24.78 1.55 -6.43
C PHE A 106 25.89 0.79 -7.16
N VAL A 107 25.63 -0.48 -7.48
CA VAL A 107 26.49 -1.36 -8.31
C VAL A 107 25.88 -1.47 -9.70
#